data_AF-A0A6B3W6T4-F1
#
_entry.id   AF-A0A6B3W6T4-F1
#
_cell.length_a   1.000
_cell.length_b   1.000
_cell.length_c   1.000
_cell.angle_alpha   90.00
_cell.angle_beta   90.00
_cell.angle_gamma   90.00
#
_symmetry.space_group_name_H-M   'P 1'
#
loop_
_entity.id
_entity.type
_entity.pdbx_description
1 polymer ?
#
loop_
_entity_poly.entity_id
_entity_poly.type
_entity_poly.pdbx_seq_one_letter_code
_entity_poly.pdbx_strand_id
1 'polypeptide(L)'
;MGDVLGYYNSYKRIHFIHINNSISDSLQKFVCAHELGHAILHHDANTPFLKKNTFYSTEKIEAEANAFAVELLIPDEVVYEYKDTSVTINEVAEIYGVPKEVSHLKLINM
;
A
#
# COMPACT_ATOMS: atom_id res chain seq x y z
N MET A 1 -19.13 1.50 2.09
CA MET A 1 -18.10 0.66 2.72
C MET A 1 -17.75 1.08 4.16
N GLY A 2 -18.55 1.88 4.88
CA GLY A 2 -18.26 2.21 6.28
C GLY A 2 -16.81 2.69 6.50
N ASP A 3 -16.16 2.16 7.54
CA ASP A 3 -14.74 2.43 7.88
C ASP A 3 -13.71 1.56 7.11
N VAL A 4 -14.17 0.77 6.12
CA VAL A 4 -13.30 -0.07 5.28
C VAL A 4 -12.82 0.76 4.09
N LEU A 5 -11.51 0.75 3.86
CA LEU A 5 -10.86 1.51 2.80
C LEU A 5 -10.83 0.73 1.48
N GLY A 6 -10.59 -0.56 1.56
CA GLY A 6 -10.62 -1.51 0.45
C GLY A 6 -10.64 -2.95 0.96
N TYR A 7 -10.83 -3.88 0.04
CA TYR A 7 -10.63 -5.30 0.32
C TYR A 7 -10.41 -6.11 -0.95
N TYR A 8 -9.61 -7.16 -0.82
CA TYR A 8 -9.42 -8.21 -1.78
C TYR A 8 -10.31 -9.41 -1.47
N ASN A 9 -10.84 -10.07 -2.50
CA ASN A 9 -11.40 -11.41 -2.40
C ASN A 9 -11.23 -12.17 -3.72
N SER A 10 -11.33 -13.51 -3.65
CA SER A 10 -11.34 -14.36 -4.84
C SER A 10 -12.61 -15.21 -4.91
N TYR A 11 -13.12 -15.43 -6.12
CA TYR A 11 -14.23 -16.33 -6.38
C TYR A 11 -13.99 -17.10 -7.67
N LYS A 12 -14.00 -18.43 -7.61
CA LYS A 12 -13.76 -19.32 -8.76
C LYS A 12 -12.49 -18.95 -9.56
N ARG A 13 -11.38 -18.65 -8.86
CA ARG A 13 -10.08 -18.21 -9.42
C ARG A 13 -10.11 -16.84 -10.13
N ILE A 14 -11.18 -16.07 -9.95
CA ILE A 14 -11.25 -14.67 -10.36
C ILE A 14 -10.95 -13.83 -9.13
N HIS A 15 -9.98 -12.93 -9.25
CA HIS A 15 -9.52 -12.04 -8.19
C HIS A 15 -10.23 -10.69 -8.33
N PHE A 16 -10.76 -10.18 -7.22
CA PHE A 16 -11.46 -8.90 -7.15
C PHE A 16 -10.78 -8.01 -6.12
N ILE A 17 -10.52 -6.77 -6.51
CA ILE A 17 -10.08 -5.71 -5.61
C ILE A 17 -11.18 -4.67 -5.57
N HIS A 18 -11.65 -4.38 -4.36
CA HIS A 18 -12.70 -3.42 -4.10
C HIS A 18 -12.09 -2.21 -3.40
N ILE A 19 -12.34 -1.01 -3.94
CA ILE A 19 -11.81 0.24 -3.41
C ILE A 19 -12.98 1.13 -3.02
N ASN A 20 -12.90 1.75 -1.84
CA ASN A 20 -13.88 2.72 -1.41
C ASN A 20 -13.75 4.02 -2.20
N ASN A 21 -14.76 4.35 -2.99
CA ASN A 21 -14.76 5.55 -3.84
C ASN A 21 -14.91 6.88 -3.07
N SER A 22 -15.16 6.83 -1.75
CA SER A 22 -15.30 8.02 -0.92
C SER A 22 -13.96 8.56 -0.42
N ILE A 23 -12.85 7.88 -0.70
CA ILE A 23 -11.50 8.32 -0.31
C ILE A 23 -10.79 9.00 -1.49
N SER A 24 -9.76 9.81 -1.19
CA SER A 24 -9.02 10.55 -2.23
C SER A 24 -8.35 9.61 -3.24
N ASP A 25 -8.22 10.05 -4.49
CA ASP A 25 -7.59 9.25 -5.57
C ASP A 25 -6.18 8.77 -5.22
N SER A 26 -5.42 9.61 -4.52
CA SER A 26 -4.10 9.27 -3.99
C SER A 26 -4.17 8.08 -3.03
N LEU A 27 -5.10 8.13 -2.06
CA LEU A 27 -5.29 7.03 -1.13
C LEU A 27 -5.88 5.78 -1.81
N GLN A 28 -6.75 5.95 -2.82
CA GLN A 28 -7.25 4.83 -3.62
C GLN A 28 -6.12 4.06 -4.31
N LYS A 29 -5.09 4.75 -4.83
CA LYS A 29 -3.91 4.10 -5.43
C LYS A 29 -3.15 3.27 -4.41
N PHE A 30 -2.91 3.81 -3.23
CA PHE A 30 -2.27 3.07 -2.14
C PHE A 30 -3.08 1.84 -1.74
N VAL A 31 -4.38 2.00 -1.49
CA VAL A 31 -5.28 0.89 -1.14
C VAL A 31 -5.28 -0.17 -2.24
N CYS A 32 -5.34 0.22 -3.51
CA CYS A 32 -5.26 -0.71 -4.63
C CYS A 32 -3.97 -1.52 -4.63
N ALA A 33 -2.82 -0.86 -4.44
CA ALA A 33 -1.52 -1.50 -4.38
C ALA A 33 -1.41 -2.47 -3.18
N HIS A 34 -1.98 -2.08 -2.03
CA HIS A 34 -2.04 -2.92 -0.83
C HIS A 34 -2.87 -4.20 -1.08
N GLU A 35 -4.09 -4.08 -1.61
CA GLU A 35 -4.94 -5.23 -1.90
C GLU A 35 -4.35 -6.12 -3.01
N LEU A 36 -3.60 -5.53 -3.95
CA LEU A 36 -2.82 -6.28 -4.92
C LEU A 36 -1.69 -7.08 -4.25
N GLY A 37 -1.04 -6.51 -3.23
CA GLY A 37 -0.08 -7.22 -2.38
C GLY A 37 -0.69 -8.46 -1.74
N HIS A 38 -1.91 -8.37 -1.20
CA HIS A 38 -2.64 -9.54 -0.72
C HIS A 38 -2.91 -10.57 -1.82
N ALA A 39 -3.37 -10.10 -2.99
CA ALA A 39 -3.69 -10.99 -4.11
C ALA A 39 -2.45 -11.75 -4.63
N ILE A 40 -1.26 -11.15 -4.58
CA ILE A 40 -0.01 -11.75 -5.08
C ILE A 40 0.68 -12.58 -4.00
N LEU A 41 0.87 -12.03 -2.80
CA LEU A 41 1.68 -12.65 -1.73
C LEU A 41 0.87 -13.63 -0.86
N HIS A 42 -0.46 -13.44 -0.79
CA HIS A 42 -1.31 -14.09 0.20
C HIS A 42 -2.61 -14.65 -0.40
N HIS A 43 -2.55 -15.13 -1.66
CA HIS A 43 -3.74 -15.58 -2.39
C HIS A 43 -4.55 -16.70 -1.70
N ASP A 44 -3.91 -17.50 -0.85
CA ASP A 44 -4.51 -18.61 -0.09
C ASP A 44 -4.93 -18.23 1.34
N ALA A 45 -4.59 -17.02 1.80
CA ALA A 45 -5.03 -16.55 3.10
C ALA A 45 -6.53 -16.21 3.04
N ASN A 46 -7.32 -16.73 3.99
CA ASN A 46 -8.67 -16.22 4.22
C ASN A 46 -8.54 -14.73 4.59
N THR A 47 -8.99 -13.87 3.69
CA THR A 47 -8.53 -12.49 3.54
C THR A 47 -8.69 -11.63 4.80
N PRO A 48 -7.62 -10.99 5.31
CA PRO A 48 -7.76 -9.86 6.20
C PRO A 48 -8.22 -8.61 5.41
N PHE A 49 -8.86 -7.65 6.08
CA PHE A 49 -9.50 -6.48 5.48
C PHE A 49 -8.77 -5.20 5.90
N LEU A 50 -8.49 -4.29 4.96
CA LEU A 50 -7.91 -2.99 5.29
C LEU A 50 -8.97 -2.07 5.93
N LYS A 51 -8.88 -1.92 7.26
CA LYS A 51 -9.69 -0.97 8.05
C LYS A 51 -8.95 0.35 8.21
N LYS A 52 -9.64 1.43 8.53
CA LYS A 52 -9.01 2.75 8.77
C LYS A 52 -7.81 2.77 9.75
N ASN A 53 -7.66 1.75 10.61
CA ASN A 53 -6.58 1.60 11.59
C ASN A 53 -5.45 0.61 11.19
N THR A 54 -5.49 -0.02 10.00
CA THR A 54 -4.52 -1.08 9.63
C THR A 54 -3.18 -0.58 9.09
N PHE A 55 -2.98 0.73 8.86
CA PHE A 55 -1.64 1.27 8.55
C PHE A 55 -0.61 0.94 9.64
N TYR A 56 -1.06 0.67 10.87
CA TYR A 56 -0.24 0.28 12.01
C TYR A 56 -0.37 -1.20 12.39
N SER A 57 -0.98 -2.03 11.54
CA SER A 57 -1.15 -3.46 11.83
C SER A 57 0.21 -4.16 11.86
N THR A 58 0.52 -4.85 12.96
CA THR A 58 1.73 -5.67 13.12
C THR A 58 1.54 -7.10 12.63
N GLU A 59 0.34 -7.44 12.14
CA GLU A 59 0.10 -8.74 11.53
C GLU A 59 1.00 -8.89 10.30
N LYS A 60 1.75 -9.99 10.24
CA LYS A 60 2.78 -10.21 9.21
C LYS A 60 2.25 -10.00 7.79
N ILE A 61 1.04 -10.51 7.51
CA ILE A 61 0.37 -10.40 6.21
C ILE A 61 0.08 -8.94 5.84
N GLU A 62 -0.35 -8.12 6.80
CA GLU A 62 -0.63 -6.70 6.59
C GLU A 62 0.66 -5.90 6.37
N ALA A 63 1.71 -6.23 7.14
CA ALA A 63 3.02 -5.62 6.98
C ALA A 63 3.64 -5.94 5.62
N GLU A 64 3.51 -7.19 5.15
CA GLU A 64 3.99 -7.63 3.83
C GLU A 64 3.20 -6.95 2.70
N ALA A 65 1.87 -6.81 2.82
CA ALA A 65 1.06 -6.07 1.85
C ALA A 65 1.37 -4.56 1.83
N ASN A 66 1.60 -3.95 2.98
CA ASN A 66 2.04 -2.55 3.07
C ASN A 66 3.41 -2.35 2.42
N ALA A 67 4.38 -3.22 2.70
CA ALA A 67 5.71 -3.16 2.10
C ALA A 67 5.63 -3.32 0.57
N PHE A 68 4.82 -4.27 0.09
CA PHE A 68 4.55 -4.44 -1.33
C PHE A 68 4.00 -3.15 -1.98
N ALA A 69 3.02 -2.51 -1.35
CA ALA A 69 2.42 -1.27 -1.86
C ALA A 69 3.43 -0.12 -1.94
N VAL A 70 4.27 0.03 -0.91
CA VAL A 70 5.31 1.07 -0.85
C VAL A 70 6.34 0.87 -1.96
N GLU A 71 6.85 -0.35 -2.12
CA GLU A 71 7.84 -0.68 -3.15
C GLU A 71 7.27 -0.56 -4.56
N LEU A 72 5.98 -0.89 -4.75
CA LEU A 72 5.31 -0.75 -6.04
C LEU A 72 5.09 0.73 -6.44
N LEU A 73 4.70 1.58 -5.49
CA LEU A 73 4.35 2.98 -5.75
C LEU A 73 5.54 3.92 -5.74
N ILE A 74 6.63 3.56 -5.06
CA ILE A 74 7.88 4.32 -5.02
C ILE A 74 9.00 3.44 -5.56
N PRO A 75 9.17 3.36 -6.90
CA PRO A 75 10.31 2.66 -7.49
C PRO A 75 11.64 3.25 -7.06
N ASP A 76 12.69 2.45 -7.07
CA ASP A 76 14.04 2.89 -6.64
C ASP A 76 14.55 4.05 -7.49
N GLU A 77 14.23 4.06 -8.79
CA GLU A 77 14.61 5.12 -9.72
C GLU A 77 14.12 6.48 -9.25
N VAL A 78 12.90 6.55 -8.72
CA VAL A 78 12.31 7.76 -8.15
C VAL A 78 13.12 8.22 -6.95
N VAL A 79 13.51 7.31 -6.06
CA VAL A 79 14.33 7.65 -4.89
C VAL A 79 15.69 8.22 -5.33
N TYR A 80 16.30 7.62 -6.36
CA TYR A 80 17.58 8.09 -6.90
C TYR A 80 17.50 9.47 -7.57
N GLU A 81 16.35 9.89 -8.09
CA GLU A 81 16.16 11.24 -8.63
C GLU A 81 16.31 12.32 -7.54
N TYR A 82 15.96 11.99 -6.29
CA TYR A 82 15.98 12.94 -5.17
C TYR A 82 17.20 12.80 -4.24
N LYS A 83 18.07 11.81 -4.46
CA LYS A 83 19.20 11.47 -3.56
C LYS A 83 20.15 12.65 -3.25
N ASP A 84 20.33 13.57 -4.19
CA ASP A 84 21.24 14.72 -4.06
C ASP A 84 20.50 16.01 -3.63
N THR A 85 19.25 15.88 -3.18
CA THR A 85 18.40 16.98 -2.73
C THR A 85 18.14 16.91 -1.22
N SER A 86 17.50 17.93 -0.65
CA SER A 86 17.06 17.92 0.75
C SER A 86 15.69 17.24 0.95
N VAL A 87 15.13 16.60 -0.07
CA VAL A 87 13.83 15.95 -0.01
C VAL A 87 13.96 14.66 0.80
N THR A 88 13.00 14.42 1.68
CA THR A 88 12.93 13.26 2.58
C THR A 88 12.03 12.15 2.01
N ILE A 89 12.19 10.91 2.48
CA ILE A 89 11.39 9.79 1.96
C ILE A 89 9.89 9.98 2.24
N ASN A 90 9.56 10.73 3.29
CA ASN A 90 8.19 11.11 3.61
C ASN A 90 7.59 12.08 2.60
N GLU A 91 8.40 13.00 2.07
CA GLU A 91 7.99 13.93 1.02
C GLU A 91 7.85 13.22 -0.32
N VAL A 92 8.77 12.31 -0.65
CA VAL A 92 8.63 11.42 -1.82
C VAL A 92 7.35 10.59 -1.70
N ALA A 93 7.10 9.95 -0.55
CA ALA A 93 5.89 9.18 -0.31
C ALA A 93 4.62 10.00 -0.54
N GLU A 94 4.57 11.24 -0.03
CA GLU A 94 3.42 12.13 -0.23
C GLU A 94 3.17 12.47 -1.71
N ILE A 95 4.25 12.72 -2.47
CA ILE A 95 4.16 12.98 -3.92
C ILE A 95 3.57 11.78 -4.67
N TYR A 96 3.96 10.56 -4.28
CA TYR A 96 3.54 9.31 -4.93
C TYR A 96 2.27 8.69 -4.33
N GLY A 97 1.66 9.37 -3.36
CA GLY A 97 0.39 8.97 -2.75
C GLY A 97 0.49 7.81 -1.75
N VAL A 98 1.68 7.61 -1.19
CA VAL A 98 1.92 6.66 -0.10
C VAL A 98 1.74 7.38 1.25
N PRO A 99 0.93 6.82 2.17
CA PRO A 99 0.77 7.38 3.51
C PRO A 99 2.10 7.42 4.28
N LYS A 100 2.34 8.52 5.02
CA LYS A 100 3.58 8.73 5.79
C LYS A 100 3.77 7.68 6.89
N GLU A 101 2.69 7.05 7.31
CA GLU A 101 2.68 5.99 8.31
C GLU A 101 3.43 4.74 7.85
N VAL A 102 3.49 4.49 6.54
CA VAL A 102 4.11 3.29 5.94
C VAL A 102 5.31 3.62 5.05
N SER A 103 5.62 4.90 4.81
CA SER A 103 6.78 5.32 3.99
C SER A 103 8.12 4.74 4.48
N HIS A 104 8.25 4.52 5.78
CA HIS A 104 9.43 3.91 6.41
C HIS A 104 9.69 2.45 6.00
N LEU A 105 8.73 1.80 5.33
CA LEU A 105 8.90 0.45 4.79
C LEU A 105 9.72 0.42 3.49
N LYS A 106 10.01 1.58 2.88
CA LYS A 106 10.90 1.65 1.71
C LYS A 106 12.28 1.12 2.09
N LEU A 107 12.78 0.15 1.32
CA LEU A 107 14.02 -0.56 1.63
C LEU A 107 15.30 0.22 1.29
N ILE A 108 15.19 1.22 0.41
CA ILE A 108 16.30 2.09 0.04
C ILE A 108 16.27 3.37 0.86
N ASN A 109 17.40 3.63 1.53
CA ASN A 109 17.66 4.91 2.16
C ASN A 109 18.21 5.90 1.12
N MET A 110 17.74 7.14 1.18
CA MET A 110 18.37 8.27 0.47
C MET A 110 19.70 8.65 1.10
#